data_AF-A0A6A7RUP5-F1
#
_entry.id   AF-A0A6A7RUP5-F1
#
_cell.length_a   1.000
_cell.length_b   1.000
_cell.length_c   1.000
_cell.angle_alpha   90.00
_cell.angle_beta   90.00
_cell.angle_gamma   90.00
#
_symmetry.space_group_name_H-M   'P 1'
#
loop_
_entity.id
_entity.type
_entity.pdbx_description
1 polymer ?
#
loop_
_entity_poly.entity_id
_entity_poly.type
_entity_poly.pdbx_seq_one_letter_code
_entity_poly.pdbx_strand_id
1 'polypeptide(L)'
;MIDILVYLFENYHDFSARPKTKTLKRRLSAVGFEQEAITTALRWLDGLKATPVIEHPCDQRALRIYLPEEQRKLGLECLAFIAFLETADMLAPALRELVVEGAMLLDDDPVPLAKFKIIVLMILWSREQALEPLIVEELLDDGEHRLLH
;
A
#
# COMPACT_ATOMS: atom_id res chain seq x y z
N MET A 1 5.50 2.38 11.58
CA MET A 1 4.29 1.75 10.97
C MET A 1 4.67 0.87 9.80
N ILE A 2 5.40 1.41 8.81
CA ILE A 2 5.85 0.68 7.62
C ILE A 2 6.58 -0.63 7.96
N ASP A 3 7.47 -0.63 8.96
CA ASP A 3 8.23 -1.84 9.35
C ASP A 3 7.32 -3.00 9.80
N ILE A 4 6.16 -2.67 10.37
CA ILE A 4 5.16 -3.66 10.77
C ILE A 4 4.45 -4.22 9.53
N LEU A 5 4.20 -3.39 8.52
CA LEU A 5 3.62 -3.83 7.26
C LEU A 5 4.57 -4.78 6.51
N VAL A 6 5.86 -4.43 6.43
CA VAL A 6 6.91 -5.31 5.89
C VAL A 6 6.95 -6.64 6.64
N TYR A 7 7.03 -6.59 7.98
CA TYR A 7 7.01 -7.79 8.80
C TYR A 7 5.78 -8.67 8.53
N LEU A 8 4.59 -8.06 8.38
CA LEU A 8 3.37 -8.80 8.10
C LEU A 8 3.42 -9.49 6.73
N PHE A 9 3.95 -8.83 5.71
CA PHE A 9 4.12 -9.41 4.39
C PHE A 9 5.10 -10.59 4.41
N GLU A 10 6.26 -10.43 5.06
CA GLU A 10 7.28 -11.49 5.15
C GLU A 10 6.81 -12.72 5.94
N ASN A 11 6.00 -12.50 6.99
CA ASN A 11 5.63 -13.56 7.93
C ASN A 11 4.26 -14.20 7.63
N TYR A 12 3.46 -13.62 6.75
CA TYR A 12 2.14 -14.12 6.41
C TYR A 12 1.92 -14.05 4.90
N HIS A 13 1.90 -15.22 4.26
CA HIS A 13 1.68 -15.35 2.82
C HIS A 13 0.24 -14.99 2.42
N ASP A 14 -0.75 -15.28 3.28
CA ASP A 14 -2.17 -15.01 3.01
C ASP A 14 -2.78 -14.05 4.04
N PHE A 15 -3.58 -13.10 3.54
CA PHE A 15 -4.28 -12.11 4.37
C PHE A 15 -5.23 -12.77 5.37
N SER A 16 -5.76 -13.95 5.01
CA SER A 16 -6.65 -14.83 5.78
C SER A 16 -5.93 -15.68 6.82
N ALA A 17 -4.63 -15.96 6.63
CA ALA A 17 -3.79 -16.69 7.57
C ALA A 17 -3.36 -15.84 8.78
N ARG A 18 -3.70 -14.55 8.79
CA ARG A 18 -3.37 -13.67 9.92
C ARG A 18 -4.16 -14.03 11.17
N PRO A 19 -3.48 -14.19 12.32
CA PRO A 19 -4.14 -14.48 13.58
C PRO A 19 -5.00 -13.28 14.01
N LYS A 20 -5.98 -13.54 14.89
CA LYS A 20 -6.84 -12.50 15.46
C LYS A 20 -6.00 -11.34 16.02
N THR A 21 -6.50 -10.10 15.88
CA THR A 21 -5.80 -8.85 16.21
C THR A 21 -5.11 -8.87 17.59
N LYS A 22 -5.71 -9.49 18.61
CA LYS A 22 -5.12 -9.62 19.96
C LYS A 22 -3.83 -10.47 19.96
N THR A 23 -3.82 -11.59 19.26
CA THR A 23 -2.65 -12.48 19.15
C THR A 23 -1.57 -11.83 18.30
N LEU A 24 -1.96 -11.14 17.23
CA LEU A 24 -1.04 -10.41 16.36
C LEU A 24 -0.32 -9.28 17.11
N LYS A 25 -1.05 -8.47 17.89
CA LYS A 25 -0.47 -7.43 18.75
C LYS A 25 0.59 -8.00 19.69
N ARG A 26 0.26 -9.09 20.40
CA ARG A 26 1.21 -9.73 21.33
C ARG A 26 2.47 -10.22 20.64
N ARG A 27 2.34 -10.77 19.42
CA ARG A 27 3.48 -11.23 18.62
C ARG A 27 4.35 -10.06 18.16
N LEU A 28 3.75 -8.98 17.65
CA LEU A 28 4.49 -7.78 17.23
C LEU A 28 5.23 -7.13 18.40
N SER A 29 4.59 -7.05 19.58
CA SER A 29 5.28 -6.55 20.79
C SER A 29 6.42 -7.46 21.24
N ALA A 30 6.29 -8.79 21.07
CA ALA A 30 7.37 -9.74 21.40
C ALA A 30 8.56 -9.64 20.45
N VAL A 31 8.34 -9.20 19.20
CA VAL A 31 9.39 -8.91 18.22
C VAL A 31 10.09 -7.57 18.52
N GLY A 32 9.49 -6.72 19.37
CA GLY A 32 10.07 -5.45 19.80
C GLY A 32 9.48 -4.22 19.11
N PHE A 33 8.37 -4.34 18.39
CA PHE A 33 7.71 -3.17 17.81
C PHE A 33 7.02 -2.30 18.89
N GLU A 34 7.12 -0.98 18.71
CA GLU A 34 6.47 0.01 19.57
C GLU A 34 4.96 -0.12 19.59
N GLN A 35 4.33 -0.01 20.76
CA GLN A 35 2.88 -0.20 20.90
C GLN A 35 2.05 0.80 20.11
N GLU A 36 2.54 2.04 20.00
CA GLU A 36 1.90 3.09 19.20
C GLU A 36 1.95 2.72 17.71
N ALA A 37 3.12 2.34 17.19
CA ALA A 37 3.27 1.89 15.81
C ALA A 37 2.40 0.67 15.49
N ILE A 38 2.32 -0.31 16.40
CA ILE A 38 1.43 -1.47 16.28
C ILE A 38 -0.03 -1.05 16.19
N THR A 39 -0.45 -0.13 17.07
CA THR A 39 -1.84 0.32 17.11
C THR A 39 -2.21 1.09 15.85
N THR A 40 -1.31 1.95 15.35
CA THR A 40 -1.49 2.69 14.10
C THR A 40 -1.59 1.75 12.90
N ALA A 41 -0.66 0.80 12.77
CA ALA A 41 -0.65 -0.16 11.66
C ALA A 41 -1.93 -1.02 11.63
N LEU A 42 -2.37 -1.52 12.78
CA LEU A 42 -3.57 -2.35 12.86
C LEU A 42 -4.85 -1.54 12.62
N ARG A 43 -4.92 -0.31 13.13
CA ARG A 43 -6.05 0.60 12.85
C ARG A 43 -6.16 0.88 11.36
N TRP A 44 -5.03 1.13 10.70
CA TRP A 44 -4.99 1.32 9.25
C TRP A 44 -5.49 0.09 8.49
N LEU A 45 -5.02 -1.11 8.86
CA LEU A 45 -5.46 -2.38 8.26
C LEU A 45 -6.96 -2.65 8.47
N ASP A 46 -7.48 -2.35 9.65
CA ASP A 46 -8.91 -2.47 9.95
C ASP A 46 -9.73 -1.47 9.11
N GLY A 47 -9.21 -0.25 8.91
CA GLY A 47 -9.79 0.76 8.01
C GLY A 47 -9.91 0.27 6.57
N LEU A 48 -8.85 -0.32 6.02
CA LEU A 48 -8.86 -0.87 4.65
C LEU A 48 -9.94 -1.94 4.43
N LYS A 49 -10.18 -2.81 5.42
CA LYS A 49 -11.24 -3.83 5.35
C LYS A 49 -12.64 -3.23 5.44
N ALA A 50 -12.79 -2.17 6.23
CA ALA A 50 -14.07 -1.55 6.48
C ALA A 50 -14.52 -0.64 5.32
N THR A 51 -13.58 -0.10 4.53
CA THR A 51 -13.92 0.78 3.39
C THR A 51 -14.58 -0.03 2.28
N PRO A 52 -15.89 0.18 2.01
CA PRO A 52 -16.54 -0.44 0.87
C PRO A 52 -15.88 0.06 -0.40
N VAL A 53 -15.63 -0.84 -1.35
CA VAL A 53 -15.16 -0.43 -2.68
C VAL A 53 -16.34 0.24 -3.35
N ILE A 54 -16.31 1.57 -3.43
CA ILE A 54 -17.26 2.31 -4.25
C ILE A 54 -16.87 2.03 -5.70
N GLU A 55 -17.81 1.53 -6.50
CA GLU A 55 -17.60 1.38 -7.93
C GLU A 55 -17.50 2.77 -8.54
N HIS A 56 -16.28 3.17 -8.87
CA HIS A 56 -16.04 4.38 -9.62
C HIS A 56 -16.21 4.07 -11.12
N PRO A 57 -16.77 5.01 -11.91
CA PRO A 57 -16.85 4.83 -13.35
C PRO A 57 -15.46 4.55 -13.93
N CYS A 58 -15.28 3.34 -14.46
CA CYS A 58 -14.07 2.92 -15.13
C CYS A 58 -14.19 3.18 -16.65
N ASP A 59 -14.68 4.37 -17.01
CA ASP A 59 -14.66 4.83 -18.42
C ASP A 59 -13.21 5.20 -18.75
N GLN A 60 -12.72 4.80 -19.93
CA GLN A 60 -11.38 5.14 -20.43
C GLN A 60 -11.13 6.66 -20.52
N ARG A 61 -12.20 7.47 -20.48
CA ARG A 61 -12.13 8.93 -20.47
C ARG A 61 -12.19 9.55 -19.07
N ALA A 62 -12.39 8.75 -18.03
CA ALA A 62 -12.39 9.24 -16.67
C ALA A 62 -10.97 9.65 -16.27
N LEU A 63 -10.82 10.87 -15.76
CA LEU A 63 -9.55 11.43 -15.33
C LEU A 63 -9.63 11.80 -13.86
N ARG A 64 -8.59 11.47 -13.10
CA ARG A 64 -8.41 11.96 -11.74
C ARG A 64 -7.52 13.17 -11.74
N ILE A 65 -8.00 14.22 -11.08
CA ILE A 65 -7.22 15.43 -10.84
C ILE A 65 -6.69 15.34 -9.42
N TYR A 66 -5.37 15.32 -9.25
CA TYR A 66 -4.74 15.36 -7.94
C TYR A 66 -4.73 16.78 -7.37
N LEU A 67 -5.12 16.92 -6.10
CA LEU A 67 -5.06 18.18 -5.37
C LEU A 67 -3.58 18.59 -5.13
N PRO A 68 -3.28 19.90 -4.99
CA PRO A 68 -1.92 20.36 -4.72
C PRO A 68 -1.28 19.71 -3.49
N GLU A 69 -2.09 19.39 -2.48
CA GLU A 69 -1.64 18.69 -1.26
C GLU A 69 -1.24 17.25 -1.55
N GLU A 70 -2.04 16.53 -2.34
CA GLU A 70 -1.74 15.16 -2.79
C GLU A 70 -0.46 15.15 -3.63
N GLN A 71 -0.31 16.11 -4.55
CA GLN A 71 0.87 16.22 -5.41
C GLN A 71 2.15 16.51 -4.60
N ARG A 72 2.06 17.39 -3.60
CA ARG A 72 3.20 17.68 -2.70
C ARG A 72 3.57 16.44 -1.88
N LYS A 73 2.58 15.79 -1.27
CA LYS A 73 2.76 14.64 -0.39
C LYS A 73 3.32 13.43 -1.13
N LEU A 74 2.79 13.11 -2.30
CA LEU A 74 3.21 11.96 -3.11
C LEU A 74 4.50 12.25 -3.88
N GLY A 75 4.71 13.49 -4.28
CA GLY A 75 5.80 13.86 -5.19
C GLY A 75 5.68 13.20 -6.56
N LEU A 76 6.69 13.41 -7.39
CA LEU A 76 6.67 12.94 -8.79
C LEU A 76 6.82 11.42 -8.90
N GLU A 77 7.65 10.81 -8.05
CA GLU A 77 7.94 9.38 -8.11
C GLU A 77 6.72 8.52 -7.77
N CYS A 78 6.00 8.84 -6.70
CA CYS A 78 4.81 8.07 -6.31
C CYS A 78 3.67 8.24 -7.33
N LEU A 79 3.49 9.46 -7.89
CA LEU A 79 2.51 9.70 -8.94
C LEU A 79 2.85 8.93 -10.23
N ALA A 80 4.12 8.91 -10.63
CA ALA A 80 4.58 8.11 -11.76
C ALA A 80 4.35 6.61 -11.52
N PHE A 81 4.55 6.15 -10.28
CA PHE A 81 4.28 4.76 -9.90
C PHE A 81 2.79 4.41 -9.95
N ILE A 82 1.90 5.30 -9.51
CA ILE A 82 0.45 5.11 -9.67
C ILE A 82 0.09 4.97 -11.15
N ALA A 83 0.58 5.87 -12.00
CA ALA A 83 0.29 5.83 -13.44
C ALA A 83 0.80 4.54 -14.11
N PHE A 84 1.96 4.04 -13.66
CA PHE A 84 2.48 2.74 -14.10
C PHE A 84 1.53 1.58 -13.74
N LEU A 85 1.04 1.53 -12.50
CA LEU A 85 0.13 0.48 -12.05
C LEU A 85 -1.25 0.55 -12.74
N GLU A 86 -1.75 1.75 -13.02
CA GLU A 86 -2.97 1.94 -13.81
C GLU A 86 -2.79 1.45 -15.24
N THR A 87 -1.65 1.75 -15.87
CA THR A 87 -1.35 1.32 -17.25
C THR A 87 -1.21 -0.21 -17.35
N ALA A 88 -0.79 -0.86 -16.27
CA ALA A 88 -0.72 -2.31 -16.17
C ALA A 88 -2.03 -2.99 -15.75
N ASP A 89 -3.16 -2.25 -15.71
CA ASP A 89 -4.48 -2.72 -15.26
C ASP A 89 -4.52 -3.32 -13.84
N MET A 90 -3.49 -3.05 -13.03
CA MET A 90 -3.40 -3.54 -11.65
C MET A 90 -4.14 -2.65 -10.65
N LEU A 91 -4.21 -1.36 -10.95
CA LEU A 91 -4.78 -0.38 -10.05
C LEU A 91 -6.09 0.16 -10.63
N ALA A 92 -7.20 -0.51 -10.29
CA ALA A 92 -8.53 -0.01 -10.59
C ALA A 92 -8.75 1.37 -9.92
N PRO A 93 -9.60 2.25 -10.48
CA PRO A 93 -9.84 3.59 -9.94
C PRO A 93 -10.18 3.61 -8.44
N ALA A 94 -10.97 2.64 -7.97
CA ALA A 94 -11.31 2.53 -6.55
C ALA A 94 -10.12 2.17 -5.65
N LEU A 95 -9.18 1.36 -6.15
CA LEU A 95 -7.97 1.01 -5.42
C LEU A 95 -6.97 2.18 -5.40
N ARG A 96 -6.92 2.96 -6.48
CA ARG A 96 -6.10 4.17 -6.50
C ARG A 96 -6.47 5.12 -5.37
N GLU A 97 -7.76 5.35 -5.12
CA GLU A 97 -8.16 6.26 -4.03
C GLU A 97 -7.69 5.72 -2.66
N LEU A 98 -7.76 4.42 -2.41
CA LEU A 98 -7.22 3.81 -1.19
C LEU A 98 -5.71 3.99 -1.07
N VAL A 99 -4.98 3.88 -2.18
CA VAL A 99 -3.53 4.09 -2.22
C VAL A 99 -3.19 5.54 -1.87
N VAL A 100 -3.91 6.50 -2.45
CA VAL A 100 -3.72 7.93 -2.17
C VAL A 100 -4.06 8.22 -0.71
N GLU A 101 -5.21 7.75 -0.21
CA GLU A 101 -5.59 7.89 1.20
C GLU A 101 -4.55 7.28 2.15
N GLY A 102 -4.05 6.09 1.83
CA GLY A 102 -3.02 5.41 2.61
C GLY A 102 -1.71 6.20 2.68
N ALA A 103 -1.30 6.81 1.58
CA ALA A 103 -0.11 7.65 1.53
C ALA A 103 -0.29 8.98 2.30
N MET A 104 -1.49 9.56 2.27
CA MET A 104 -1.80 10.78 3.03
C MET A 104 -1.73 10.58 4.55
N LEU A 105 -1.84 9.34 5.03
CA LEU A 105 -1.70 8.98 6.45
C LEU A 105 -0.24 8.82 6.92
N LEU A 106 0.73 8.84 6.00
CA LEU A 106 2.14 8.80 6.36
C LEU A 106 2.59 10.16 6.88
N ASP A 107 3.51 10.16 7.84
CA ASP A 107 4.07 11.41 8.39
C ASP A 107 5.03 12.10 7.39
N ASP A 108 5.66 11.33 6.49
CA ASP A 108 6.63 11.82 5.51
C ASP A 108 6.00 12.78 4.47
N ASP A 109 6.59 13.95 4.22
CA ASP A 109 6.15 14.92 3.19
C ASP A 109 7.38 15.54 2.48
N PRO A 110 7.78 15.07 1.27
CA PRO A 110 7.12 14.04 0.46
C PRO A 110 7.37 12.61 0.97
N VAL A 111 6.48 11.69 0.59
CA VAL A 111 6.58 10.26 0.89
C VAL A 111 7.66 9.61 0.03
N PRO A 112 8.64 8.91 0.63
CA PRO A 112 9.61 8.12 -0.12
C PRO A 112 8.96 6.99 -0.91
N LEU A 113 9.38 6.79 -2.17
CA LEU A 113 8.82 5.76 -3.06
C LEU A 113 8.83 4.36 -2.42
N ALA A 114 9.90 3.98 -1.73
CA ALA A 114 9.98 2.68 -1.05
C ALA A 114 8.86 2.48 -0.01
N LYS A 115 8.57 3.49 0.81
CA LYS A 115 7.45 3.44 1.78
C LYS A 115 6.11 3.39 1.07
N PHE A 116 5.97 4.12 -0.04
CA PHE A 116 4.76 4.13 -0.85
C PHE A 116 4.48 2.76 -1.49
N LYS A 117 5.50 2.10 -2.06
CA LYS A 117 5.38 0.73 -2.61
C LYS A 117 4.87 -0.26 -1.57
N ILE A 118 5.33 -0.16 -0.32
CA ILE A 118 4.86 -1.02 0.78
C ILE A 118 3.37 -0.77 1.07
N ILE A 119 2.92 0.49 1.07
CA ILE A 119 1.50 0.83 1.23
C ILE A 119 0.66 0.22 0.09
N VAL A 120 1.10 0.38 -1.15
CA VAL A 120 0.43 -0.18 -2.33
C VAL A 120 0.33 -1.70 -2.22
N LEU A 121 1.45 -2.38 -1.96
CA LEU A 121 1.51 -3.84 -1.79
C LEU A 121 0.52 -4.30 -0.74
N MET A 122 0.48 -3.61 0.40
CA MET A 122 -0.43 -3.94 1.48
C MET A 122 -1.90 -3.77 1.14
N ILE A 123 -2.25 -2.77 0.34
CA ILE A 123 -3.62 -2.53 -0.12
C ILE A 123 -4.03 -3.62 -1.11
N LEU A 124 -3.19 -3.94 -2.09
CA LEU A 124 -3.45 -5.01 -3.06
C LEU A 124 -3.59 -6.36 -2.34
N TRP A 125 -2.70 -6.66 -1.41
CA TRP A 125 -2.76 -7.87 -0.58
C TRP A 125 -4.02 -7.92 0.30
N SER A 126 -4.50 -6.77 0.79
CA SER A 126 -5.73 -6.73 1.59
C SER A 126 -7.02 -7.04 0.84
N ARG A 127 -7.00 -6.89 -0.49
CA ARG A 127 -8.15 -7.07 -1.37
C ARG A 127 -8.17 -8.44 -2.05
N GLU A 128 -7.28 -9.35 -1.63
CA GLU A 128 -7.14 -10.71 -2.17
C GLU A 128 -6.99 -10.74 -3.69
N GLN A 129 -6.44 -9.67 -4.28
CA GLN A 129 -6.13 -9.68 -5.70
C GLN A 129 -4.98 -10.67 -5.93
N ALA A 130 -5.13 -11.51 -6.96
CA ALA A 130 -4.05 -12.37 -7.42
C ALA A 130 -2.92 -11.47 -7.94
N LEU A 131 -1.95 -11.21 -7.08
CA LEU A 131 -0.73 -10.51 -7.45
C LEU A 131 0.11 -11.45 -8.30
N GLU A 132 0.37 -11.08 -9.55
CA GLU A 132 1.30 -11.83 -10.38
C GLU A 132 2.73 -11.75 -9.78
N PRO A 133 3.51 -12.83 -9.79
CA PRO A 133 4.85 -12.85 -9.20
C PRO A 133 5.78 -11.74 -9.71
N LEU A 134 5.69 -11.40 -11.01
CA LEU A 134 6.51 -10.35 -11.65
C LEU A 134 6.23 -8.95 -11.06
N ILE A 135 4.99 -8.73 -10.66
CA ILE A 135 4.55 -7.47 -10.06
C ILE A 135 4.98 -7.38 -8.59
N VAL A 136 4.95 -8.51 -7.89
CA VAL A 136 5.53 -8.61 -6.55
C VAL A 136 7.03 -8.32 -6.62
N GLU A 137 7.74 -8.85 -7.61
CA GLU A 137 9.14 -8.52 -7.86
C GLU A 137 9.34 -7.01 -8.13
N GLU A 138 8.55 -6.36 -8.98
CA GLU A 138 8.67 -4.91 -9.23
C GLU A 138 8.30 -4.04 -8.01
N LEU A 139 7.34 -4.50 -7.18
CA LEU A 139 6.98 -3.85 -5.91
C LEU A 139 8.06 -4.02 -4.84
N LEU A 140 8.80 -5.13 -4.89
CA LEU A 140 9.92 -5.44 -3.99
C LEU A 140 11.26 -4.92 -4.53
N ASP A 141 11.34 -4.56 -5.82
CA ASP A 141 12.55 -4.01 -6.41
C ASP A 141 12.81 -2.60 -5.86
N ASP A 142 13.95 -2.44 -5.20
CA ASP A 142 14.44 -1.18 -4.64
C ASP A 142 14.95 -0.21 -5.73
N GLY A 143 14.84 -0.59 -7.01
CA GLY A 143 15.24 0.23 -8.16
C GLY A 143 16.75 0.16 -8.48
N GLU A 144 17.51 -0.64 -7.75
CA GLU A 144 18.95 -0.87 -7.95
C GLU A 144 19.26 -1.65 -9.25
N HIS A 145 18.25 -2.27 -9.90
CA HIS A 145 18.45 -3.02 -11.15
C HIS A 145 17.95 -2.32 -12.41
N ARG A 146 17.56 -1.04 -12.32
CA ARG A 146 17.24 -0.24 -13.51
C ARG A 146 18.49 0.31 -14.21
N LEU A 147 19.46 -0.57 -14.46
CA LEU A 147 20.50 -0.36 -15.46
C LEU A 147 20.39 -1.49 -16.49
N LEU A 148 20.05 -1.09 -17.70
CA LEU A 148 20.13 -1.82 -18.97
C LEU A 148 18.91 -2.70 -19.29
N HIS A 149 18.01 -2.20 -20.14
CA HIS A 149 17.86 -2.70 -21.51
C HIS A 149 17.11 -1.71 -22.40
#